data_AF-A0A5K4F8A0-F1
#
_entry.id   AF-A0A5K4F8A0-F1
#
_cell.length_a   1.000
_cell.length_b   1.000
_cell.length_c   1.000
_cell.angle_alpha   90.00
_cell.angle_beta   90.00
_cell.angle_gamma   90.00
#
_symmetry.space_group_name_H-M   'P 1'
#
loop_
_entity.id
_entity.type
_entity.pdbx_description
1 polymer ?
#
loop_
_entity_poly.entity_id
_entity_poly.type
_entity_poly.pdbx_seq_one_letter_code
_entity_poly.pdbx_strand_id
1 'polypeptide(L)'
;MILEILSLVASLPFHLDSLECYICTNEEGNWNDCIRTIQTCEPLQDTCQSIVQYRTPPFWTVLAERRAFVTKGCTTTSACQMTSNVISERCSRSKTRDWICSYCCNSDRCNYYVPGGALRTCSPQTYTALFILCLYSIFWKFV
;
A
#
# COMPACT_ATOMS: atom_id res chain seq x y z
N MET A 1 -47.72 0.21 -3.97
CA MET A 1 -46.65 0.38 -2.96
C MET A 1 -45.43 -0.49 -3.24
N ILE A 2 -45.55 -1.82 -3.38
CA ILE A 2 -44.39 -2.70 -3.67
C ILE A 2 -43.73 -2.39 -5.02
N LEU A 3 -44.52 -2.11 -6.08
CA LEU A 3 -43.98 -1.72 -7.40
C LEU A 3 -43.18 -0.41 -7.38
N GLU A 4 -43.62 0.57 -6.58
CA GLU A 4 -42.95 1.87 -6.42
C GLU A 4 -41.59 1.73 -5.71
N ILE A 5 -41.45 0.77 -4.81
CA ILE A 5 -40.18 0.49 -4.10
C ILE A 5 -39.18 -0.21 -5.04
N LEU A 6 -39.66 -1.13 -5.88
CA LEU A 6 -38.84 -1.84 -6.88
C LEU A 6 -38.29 -0.89 -7.96
N SER A 7 -39.08 0.08 -8.43
CA SER A 7 -38.61 1.09 -9.40
C SER A 7 -37.58 2.04 -8.79
N LEU A 8 -37.72 2.40 -7.51
CA LEU A 8 -36.76 3.24 -6.80
C LEU A 8 -35.40 2.54 -6.62
N VAL A 9 -35.40 1.26 -6.26
CA VAL A 9 -34.16 0.48 -6.07
C VAL A 9 -33.42 0.24 -7.39
N ALA A 10 -34.16 0.03 -8.49
CA ALA A 10 -33.57 -0.14 -9.83
C ALA A 10 -32.93 1.15 -10.40
N SER A 11 -33.29 2.32 -9.86
CA SER A 11 -32.73 3.61 -10.27
C SER A 11 -31.44 4.00 -9.56
N LEU A 12 -31.03 3.26 -8.53
CA LEU A 12 -29.76 3.48 -7.85
C LEU A 12 -28.60 3.02 -8.75
N PRO A 13 -27.68 3.92 -9.15
CA PRO A 13 -26.49 3.52 -9.87
C PRO A 13 -25.63 2.65 -8.95
N PHE A 14 -25.59 1.35 -9.21
CA PHE A 14 -24.58 0.47 -8.60
C PHE A 14 -23.24 0.78 -9.26
N HIS A 15 -22.46 1.67 -8.64
CA HIS A 15 -21.05 1.85 -8.99
C HIS A 15 -20.29 0.60 -8.53
N LEU A 16 -20.05 -0.32 -9.47
CA LEU A 16 -19.12 -1.43 -9.31
C LEU A 16 -17.73 -0.91 -9.67
N ASP A 17 -17.08 -0.26 -8.71
CA ASP A 17 -15.68 0.09 -8.84
C ASP A 17 -14.85 -1.19 -8.64
N SER A 18 -13.96 -1.44 -9.59
CA SER A 18 -13.00 -2.53 -9.49
C SER A 18 -11.81 -2.03 -8.69
N LEU A 19 -11.32 -2.87 -7.78
CA LEU A 19 -10.19 -2.52 -6.91
C LEU A 19 -8.99 -2.06 -7.74
N GLU A 20 -8.39 -0.94 -7.39
CA GLU A 20 -7.13 -0.49 -7.98
C GLU A 20 -5.96 -0.72 -7.03
N CYS A 21 -4.84 -1.26 -7.52
CA CYS A 21 -3.64 -1.48 -6.71
C CYS A 21 -2.39 -0.92 -7.39
N TYR A 22 -1.38 -0.54 -6.60
CA TYR A 22 -0.05 -0.33 -7.15
C TYR A 22 0.58 -1.66 -7.56
N ILE A 23 1.31 -1.65 -8.66
CA ILE A 23 1.99 -2.83 -9.20
C ILE A 23 3.47 -2.56 -9.44
N CYS A 24 4.31 -3.54 -9.12
CA CYS A 24 5.73 -3.56 -9.46
C CYS A 24 6.28 -4.95 -9.17
N THR A 25 7.41 -5.31 -9.78
CA THR A 25 7.98 -6.65 -9.62
C THR A 25 9.45 -6.57 -9.26
N ASN A 26 9.77 -6.94 -8.02
CA ASN A 26 11.14 -7.05 -7.51
C ASN A 26 11.97 -5.76 -7.73
N GLU A 27 11.33 -4.61 -7.53
CA GLU A 27 12.01 -3.31 -7.56
C GLU A 27 12.83 -3.12 -6.29
N GLU A 28 14.01 -2.53 -6.39
CA GLU A 28 14.73 -2.12 -5.18
C GLU A 28 13.87 -1.02 -4.50
N GLY A 29 13.42 -1.28 -3.28
CA GLY A 29 12.57 -0.45 -2.44
C GLY A 29 11.22 0.02 -3.01
N ASN A 30 10.64 1.05 -2.38
CA ASN A 30 9.26 1.49 -2.62
C ASN A 30 9.20 2.85 -3.33
N TRP A 31 9.70 2.90 -4.54
CA TRP A 31 9.73 4.10 -5.39
C TRP A 31 9.46 3.74 -6.85
N ASN A 32 9.54 4.74 -7.74
CA ASN A 32 9.25 4.59 -9.17
C ASN A 32 7.93 3.85 -9.40
N ASP A 33 7.97 2.73 -10.12
CA ASP A 33 6.81 1.95 -10.52
C ASP A 33 5.97 1.50 -9.32
N CYS A 34 6.60 1.14 -8.20
CA CYS A 34 5.89 0.70 -6.98
C CYS A 34 4.98 1.77 -6.34
N ILE A 35 5.11 3.04 -6.72
CA ILE A 35 4.29 4.15 -6.23
C ILE A 35 3.64 4.96 -7.36
N ARG A 36 3.82 4.56 -8.62
CA ARG A 36 3.34 5.27 -9.81
C ARG A 36 2.45 4.42 -10.70
N THR A 37 2.77 3.13 -10.83
CA THR A 37 2.08 2.23 -11.73
C THR A 37 0.89 1.62 -11.00
N ILE A 38 -0.30 1.92 -11.48
CA ILE A 38 -1.58 1.44 -10.94
C ILE A 38 -2.19 0.48 -11.96
N GLN A 39 -2.79 -0.59 -11.45
CA GLN A 39 -3.55 -1.55 -12.24
C GLN A 39 -4.93 -1.73 -11.60
N THR A 40 -5.95 -1.72 -12.43
CA THR A 40 -7.29 -2.18 -12.09
C THR A 40 -7.29 -3.71 -11.99
N CYS A 41 -7.69 -4.24 -10.85
CA CYS A 41 -7.69 -5.66 -10.57
C CYS A 41 -8.80 -6.40 -11.32
N GLU A 42 -8.58 -7.69 -11.58
CA GLU A 42 -9.60 -8.56 -12.18
C GLU A 42 -10.82 -8.69 -11.24
N PRO A 43 -12.03 -9.00 -11.76
CA PRO A 43 -13.26 -9.04 -10.95
C PRO A 43 -13.23 -9.96 -9.71
N LEU A 44 -12.35 -10.97 -9.71
CA LEU A 44 -12.18 -11.91 -8.59
C LEU A 44 -11.04 -11.53 -7.63
N GLN A 45 -10.25 -10.51 -7.96
CA GLN A 45 -9.14 -10.02 -7.16
C GLN A 45 -9.62 -8.89 -6.24
N ASP A 46 -9.78 -9.22 -4.97
CA ASP A 46 -10.35 -8.35 -3.93
C ASP A 46 -9.29 -7.77 -2.97
N THR A 47 -8.00 -8.00 -3.25
CA THR A 47 -6.90 -7.66 -2.34
C THR A 47 -5.68 -7.12 -3.07
N CYS A 48 -5.13 -6.01 -2.59
CA CYS A 48 -3.77 -5.60 -2.94
C CYS A 48 -2.75 -6.31 -2.04
N GLN A 49 -1.72 -6.91 -2.64
CA GLN A 49 -0.61 -7.53 -1.93
C GLN A 49 0.66 -6.71 -2.09
N SER A 50 1.47 -6.66 -1.03
CA SER A 50 2.87 -6.20 -1.06
C SER A 50 3.77 -7.26 -0.45
N ILE A 51 4.79 -7.68 -1.19
CA ILE A 51 5.84 -8.59 -0.73
C ILE A 51 7.14 -7.81 -0.65
N VAL A 52 7.84 -7.96 0.46
CA VAL A 52 9.12 -7.30 0.72
C VAL A 52 10.16 -8.34 1.03
N GLN A 53 11.23 -8.35 0.26
CA GLN A 53 12.36 -9.24 0.42
C GLN A 53 13.59 -8.43 0.78
N TYR A 54 14.11 -8.59 1.99
CA TYR A 54 15.38 -8.01 2.37
C TYR A 54 16.47 -9.05 2.20
N ARG A 55 17.35 -8.83 1.24
CA ARG A 55 18.36 -9.81 0.80
C ARG A 55 19.55 -9.12 0.17
N THR A 56 20.66 -9.83 0.06
CA THR A 56 21.79 -9.36 -0.75
C THR A 56 21.37 -9.39 -2.24
N PRO A 57 21.65 -8.32 -3.01
CA PRO A 57 21.39 -8.30 -4.44
C PRO A 57 22.11 -9.47 -5.15
N PRO A 58 21.53 -10.05 -6.22
CA PRO A 58 22.11 -11.20 -6.91
C PRO A 58 23.33 -10.82 -7.77
N PHE A 59 23.52 -9.53 -8.03
CA PHE A 59 24.64 -8.99 -8.79
C PHE A 59 25.77 -8.58 -7.85
N TRP A 60 27.01 -8.68 -8.34
CA TRP A 60 28.18 -8.27 -7.57
C TRP A 60 28.13 -6.77 -7.28
N THR A 61 28.36 -6.40 -6.02
CA THR A 61 28.50 -5.02 -5.60
C THR A 61 29.67 -4.93 -4.64
N VAL A 62 30.39 -3.79 -4.66
CA VAL A 62 31.56 -3.54 -3.80
C VAL A 62 31.20 -3.73 -2.31
N LEU A 63 29.96 -3.42 -1.96
CA LEU A 63 29.39 -3.58 -0.64
C LEU A 63 28.15 -4.48 -0.78
N ALA A 64 28.29 -5.76 -0.44
CA ALA A 64 27.24 -6.78 -0.48
C ALA A 64 26.15 -6.57 0.61
N GLU A 65 25.79 -5.31 0.83
CA GLU A 65 24.75 -4.91 1.76
C GLU A 65 23.39 -5.41 1.28
N ARG A 66 22.58 -5.83 2.24
CA ARG A 66 21.21 -6.25 2.00
C ARG A 66 20.36 -5.04 1.64
N ARG A 67 19.47 -5.21 0.68
CA ARG A 67 18.52 -4.18 0.24
C ARG A 67 17.12 -4.76 0.24
N ALA A 68 16.12 -3.89 0.41
CA ALA A 68 14.73 -4.28 0.31
C ALA A 68 14.34 -4.33 -1.16
N PHE A 69 13.72 -5.42 -1.60
CA PHE A 69 13.11 -5.57 -2.91
C PHE A 69 11.60 -5.71 -2.72
N VAL A 70 10.81 -4.97 -3.48
CA VAL A 70 9.37 -4.85 -3.33
C VAL A 70 8.67 -5.40 -4.58
N THR A 71 7.68 -6.25 -4.35
CA THR A 71 6.73 -6.71 -5.38
C THR A 71 5.33 -6.38 -4.91
N LYS A 72 4.51 -5.82 -5.79
CA LYS A 72 3.13 -5.45 -5.50
C LYS A 72 2.20 -5.92 -6.62
N GLY A 73 0.97 -6.25 -6.28
CA GLY A 73 0.00 -6.71 -7.25
C GLY A 73 -1.41 -6.92 -6.70
N CYS A 74 -2.34 -7.15 -7.61
CA CYS A 74 -3.68 -7.63 -7.32
C CYS A 74 -3.68 -9.13 -7.03
N THR A 75 -4.48 -9.58 -6.07
CA THR A 75 -4.66 -10.99 -5.71
C THR A 75 -6.00 -11.19 -5.01
N THR A 76 -6.26 -12.40 -4.52
CA THR A 76 -7.41 -12.71 -3.65
C THR A 76 -7.01 -12.66 -2.17
N THR A 77 -7.99 -12.41 -1.30
CA THR A 77 -7.82 -12.41 0.16
C THR A 77 -7.22 -13.74 0.62
N SER A 78 -7.73 -14.85 0.09
CA SER A 78 -7.27 -16.20 0.42
C SER A 78 -5.82 -16.45 -0.02
N ALA A 79 -5.44 -16.05 -1.23
CA ALA A 79 -4.08 -16.20 -1.73
C ALA A 79 -3.08 -15.31 -0.98
N CYS A 80 -3.48 -14.09 -0.64
CA CYS A 80 -2.65 -13.18 0.14
C CYS A 80 -2.40 -13.72 1.56
N GLN A 81 -3.45 -14.16 2.25
CA GLN A 81 -3.35 -14.75 3.59
C GLN A 81 -2.54 -16.05 3.58
N MET A 82 -2.76 -16.93 2.60
CA MET A 82 -1.96 -18.15 2.43
C MET A 82 -0.48 -17.80 2.28
N THR A 83 -0.15 -16.86 1.40
CA THR A 83 1.23 -16.41 1.21
C THR A 83 1.81 -15.87 2.51
N SER A 84 1.09 -14.97 3.19
CA SER A 84 1.50 -14.37 4.46
C SER A 84 1.77 -15.43 5.52
N ASN A 85 0.91 -16.45 5.63
CA ASN A 85 1.06 -17.54 6.59
C ASN A 85 2.29 -18.39 6.27
N VAL A 86 2.46 -18.81 5.01
CA VAL A 86 3.59 -19.65 4.56
C VAL A 86 4.93 -18.98 4.83
N ILE A 87 5.03 -17.66 4.68
CA ILE A 87 6.30 -16.94 4.86
C ILE A 87 6.44 -16.26 6.23
N SER A 88 5.44 -16.38 7.11
CA SER A 88 5.38 -15.65 8.38
C SER A 88 6.63 -15.87 9.24
N GLU A 89 7.13 -17.11 9.30
CA GLU A 89 8.34 -17.48 10.05
C GLU A 89 9.62 -16.79 9.52
N ARG A 90 9.61 -16.36 8.26
CA ARG A 90 10.74 -15.66 7.62
C ARG A 90 10.61 -14.14 7.70
N CYS A 91 9.52 -13.61 8.26
CA CYS A 91 9.28 -12.17 8.41
C CYS A 91 9.90 -11.64 9.71
N SER A 92 11.23 -11.68 9.83
CA SER A 92 11.92 -11.25 11.06
C SER A 92 12.23 -9.75 11.14
N ARG A 93 12.19 -9.03 10.01
CA ARG A 93 12.65 -7.63 9.86
C ARG A 93 14.05 -7.36 10.44
N SER A 94 14.90 -8.38 10.50
CA SER A 94 16.27 -8.27 10.99
C SER A 94 17.17 -7.49 10.04
N LYS A 95 18.04 -6.62 10.55
CA LYS A 95 19.01 -5.90 9.71
C LYS A 95 20.16 -6.79 9.20
N THR A 96 20.43 -7.90 9.89
CA THR A 96 21.60 -8.75 9.65
C THR A 96 21.26 -10.05 8.93
N ARG A 97 19.99 -10.41 8.85
CA ARG A 97 19.51 -11.64 8.22
C ARG A 97 18.57 -11.31 7.08
N ASP A 98 18.52 -12.24 6.13
CA ASP A 98 17.53 -12.17 5.06
C ASP A 98 16.14 -12.41 5.66
N TRP A 99 15.16 -11.66 5.17
CA TRP A 99 13.77 -11.83 5.58
C TRP A 99 12.84 -11.52 4.44
N ILE A 100 11.64 -12.08 4.52
CA ILE A 100 10.56 -11.82 3.58
C ILE A 100 9.25 -11.64 4.35
N CYS A 101 8.49 -10.61 3.98
CA CYS A 101 7.20 -10.30 4.58
C CYS A 101 6.14 -10.07 3.49
N SER A 102 4.89 -10.42 3.77
CA SER A 102 3.75 -10.13 2.90
C SER A 102 2.72 -9.32 3.67
N TYR A 103 2.11 -8.35 2.99
CA TYR A 103 1.08 -7.47 3.53
C TYR A 103 -0.11 -7.46 2.58
N CYS A 104 -1.30 -7.50 3.17
CA CYS A 104 -2.58 -7.55 2.46
C CYS A 104 -3.44 -6.34 2.85
N CYS A 105 -4.15 -5.75 1.90
CA CYS A 105 -5.15 -4.71 2.17
C CYS A 105 -6.23 -4.69 1.06
N ASN A 106 -7.42 -4.21 1.38
CA ASN A 106 -8.63 -4.41 0.57
C ASN A 106 -9.32 -3.11 0.12
N SER A 107 -8.58 -2.00 0.03
CA SER A 107 -9.13 -0.73 -0.46
C SER A 107 -8.30 -0.19 -1.61
N ASP A 108 -8.88 0.71 -2.41
CA ASP A 108 -8.18 1.29 -3.55
C ASP A 108 -6.84 1.90 -3.14
N ARG A 109 -5.80 1.47 -3.86
CA ARG A 109 -4.43 1.97 -3.78
C ARG A 109 -3.85 1.88 -2.37
N CYS A 110 -4.39 0.98 -1.53
CA CYS A 110 -4.03 0.83 -0.13
C CYS A 110 -2.58 0.40 0.07
N ASN A 111 -2.01 -0.29 -0.92
CA ASN A 111 -0.65 -0.79 -0.89
C ASN A 111 0.40 0.26 -1.30
N TYR A 112 0.08 1.56 -1.23
CA TYR A 112 1.04 2.64 -1.51
C TYR A 112 2.30 2.52 -0.65
N TYR A 113 2.11 2.29 0.66
CA TYR A 113 3.20 2.10 1.61
C TYR A 113 3.45 0.63 1.87
N VAL A 114 4.72 0.33 2.13
CA VAL A 114 5.16 -0.96 2.66
C VAL A 114 5.40 -0.83 4.16
N PRO A 115 4.67 -1.56 5.03
CA PRO A 115 4.89 -1.55 6.47
C PRO A 115 6.36 -1.89 6.81
N GLY A 116 7.03 -0.99 7.52
CA GLY A 116 8.45 -1.16 7.90
C GLY A 116 9.46 -0.80 6.82
N GLY A 117 9.02 -0.35 5.64
CA GLY A 117 9.85 0.05 4.49
C GLY A 117 10.17 1.55 4.41
N ALA A 118 9.99 2.31 5.49
CA ALA A 118 10.32 3.74 5.51
C ALA A 118 11.83 3.95 5.71
N LEU A 119 12.59 3.73 4.64
CA LEU A 119 13.74 4.59 4.36
C LEU A 119 13.17 6.01 4.14
N ARG A 120 13.16 6.80 5.21
CA ARG A 120 13.00 8.27 5.21
C ARG A 120 11.93 8.82 4.26
N THR A 121 10.66 8.69 4.62
CA THR A 121 9.69 9.71 4.23
C THR A 121 9.82 10.87 5.20
N CYS A 122 10.39 11.99 4.75
CA CYS A 122 10.17 13.28 5.41
C CYS A 122 8.66 13.55 5.38
N SER A 123 7.99 13.17 6.46
CA SER A 123 6.60 13.53 6.72
C SER A 123 6.49 15.05 6.83
N PRO A 124 5.66 15.72 6.00
CA PRO A 124 5.34 17.14 6.19
C PRO A 124 4.29 17.37 7.31
N GLN A 125 4.07 16.42 8.23
CA GLN A 125 3.06 16.59 9.29
C GLN A 125 3.41 17.71 10.30
N THR A 126 4.61 18.29 10.27
CA THR A 126 4.93 19.47 11.09
C THR A 126 4.39 20.79 10.52
N TYR A 127 3.95 20.84 9.27
CA TYR A 127 3.44 22.10 8.68
C TYR A 127 1.96 22.37 8.97
N THR A 128 1.14 21.34 9.25
CA THR A 128 -0.30 21.53 9.49
C THR A 128 -0.58 22.15 10.86
N ALA A 129 0.16 21.78 11.91
CA ALA A 129 -0.02 22.37 13.24
C ALA A 129 0.40 23.86 13.30
N LEU A 130 1.48 24.22 12.61
CA LEU A 130 1.92 25.62 12.50
C LEU A 130 0.94 26.46 11.70
N PHE A 131 0.34 25.93 10.63
CA PHE A 131 -0.66 26.66 9.84
C PHE A 131 -1.94 26.94 10.65
N ILE A 132 -2.42 25.98 11.44
CA ILE A 132 -3.60 26.17 12.29
C ILE A 132 -3.33 27.19 13.41
N LEU A 133 -2.15 27.16 14.05
CA LEU A 133 -1.76 28.17 15.05
C LEU A 133 -1.59 29.56 14.44
N CYS A 134 -1.08 29.64 13.20
CA CYS A 134 -0.95 30.91 12.49
C CYS A 134 -2.35 31.46 12.13
N LEU A 135 -3.27 30.62 11.66
CA LEU A 135 -4.65 31.04 11.41
C LEU A 135 -5.39 31.46 12.70
N TYR A 136 -5.21 30.75 13.81
CA TYR A 136 -5.78 31.14 15.10
C TYR A 136 -5.24 32.48 15.61
N SER A 137 -3.94 32.73 15.47
CA SER A 137 -3.32 34.00 15.88
C SER A 137 -3.68 35.17 14.95
N ILE A 138 -3.98 34.91 13.68
CA ILE A 138 -4.56 35.90 12.78
C ILE A 138 -6.03 36.16 13.14
N PHE A 139 -6.83 35.12 13.37
CA PHE A 139 -8.26 35.26 13.69
C PHE A 139 -8.48 36.06 14.97
N TRP A 140 -7.65 35.84 16.01
CA TRP A 140 -7.69 36.61 17.26
C TRP A 140 -7.14 38.03 17.17
N LYS A 141 -6.51 38.42 16.04
CA LYS A 141 -6.15 39.82 15.78
C LYS A 141 -7.26 40.60 15.05
N PHE A 142 -8.30 39.92 14.57
CA PHE A 142 -9.42 40.54 13.84
C PHE A 142 -10.78 40.39 14.55
N VAL A 143 -10.79 39.86 15.78
CA VAL A 143 -11.91 39.88 16.73
C VAL A 143 -11.50 40.73 17.91
#